data_AF-A0A7W1SX97-F1
#
_entry.id   AF-A0A7W1SX97-F1
#
_cell.length_a   1.000
_cell.length_b   1.000
_cell.length_c   1.000
_cell.angle_alpha   90.00
_cell.angle_beta   90.00
_cell.angle_gamma   90.00
#
_symmetry.space_group_name_H-M   'P 1'
#
loop_
_entity.id
_entity.type
_entity.pdbx_description
1 polymer ?
#
loop_
_entity_poly.entity_id
_entity_poly.type
_entity_poly.pdbx_seq_one_letter_code
_entity_poly.pdbx_strand_id
1 'polypeptide(L)'
;MRKATLAIAVVLVFVLLGIGQAFALHRYIKVPPPARTPRYSRSSSRHLHRSRRHARLRRAVWDPMFRPSRDSLLKQNEEINRLELPRIQDDDELQRLKESEDLVPIVESSSLRIDPSLDPDRRFCRPWTLDFVNDLSDAYYDRFHTPIQLNSAVRTVIVQRKLRRHNRNAAPESGVIASSHLAGITVDLQRRGMTRAQVKWVEQYMAPLHQQGLIEPEEERHQWVFHVMVSDRYSDWRDAQMKSDDAVEQAPAVPEAIGLAVPEP
;
A
#
# COMPACT_ATOMS: atom_id res chain seq x y z
N MET A 1 21.77 -64.00 15.23
CA MET A 1 20.47 -63.92 15.94
C MET A 1 19.73 -62.65 15.47
N ARG A 2 18.40 -62.70 15.25
CA ARG A 2 17.46 -61.54 15.02
C ARG A 2 17.93 -60.48 13.98
N LYS A 3 17.53 -60.40 12.71
CA LYS A 3 16.23 -60.56 11.98
C LYS A 3 15.10 -59.60 12.38
N ALA A 4 14.82 -58.61 11.51
CA ALA A 4 13.53 -58.04 11.06
C ALA A 4 13.80 -56.62 10.48
N THR A 5 13.92 -56.40 9.16
CA THR A 5 12.88 -56.35 8.12
C THR A 5 11.83 -55.25 8.34
N LEU A 6 12.04 -54.09 7.72
CA LEU A 6 11.01 -53.05 7.56
C LEU A 6 10.44 -53.15 6.13
N ALA A 7 9.13 -53.30 5.99
CA ALA A 7 8.51 -53.49 4.68
C ALA A 7 7.09 -52.93 4.61
N ILE A 8 6.80 -52.34 3.44
CA ILE A 8 5.48 -52.16 2.80
C ILE A 8 4.59 -51.04 3.36
N ALA A 9 3.93 -50.38 2.41
CA ALA A 9 3.10 -49.21 2.56
C ALA A 9 1.61 -49.49 2.26
N VAL A 10 0.79 -48.45 2.45
CA VAL A 10 -0.59 -48.28 1.96
C VAL A 10 -1.69 -49.07 2.69
N VAL A 11 -2.81 -48.39 2.99
CA VAL A 11 -4.23 -48.76 2.73
C VAL A 11 -5.21 -48.29 3.84
N LEU A 12 -6.37 -47.75 3.40
CA LEU A 12 -7.61 -47.35 4.12
C LEU A 12 -7.52 -46.15 5.10
N VAL A 13 -8.36 -45.09 5.10
CA VAL A 13 -9.74 -44.78 4.60
C VAL A 13 -10.89 -44.98 5.62
N PHE A 14 -11.54 -43.85 5.94
CA PHE A 14 -12.91 -43.61 6.45
C PHE A 14 -13.30 -43.75 7.94
N VAL A 15 -14.10 -42.74 8.35
CA VAL A 15 -15.26 -42.75 9.29
C VAL A 15 -15.08 -42.37 10.79
N LEU A 16 -15.46 -41.11 11.06
CA LEU A 16 -16.35 -40.57 12.13
C LEU A 16 -16.20 -40.98 13.62
N LEU A 17 -16.09 -39.96 14.49
CA LEU A 17 -16.90 -39.65 15.69
C LEU A 17 -16.15 -38.52 16.49
N GLY A 18 -16.78 -37.55 17.16
CA GLY A 18 -18.21 -37.24 17.31
C GLY A 18 -18.53 -36.57 18.67
N ILE A 19 -18.35 -35.25 18.80
CA ILE A 19 -18.75 -34.39 19.94
C ILE A 19 -19.10 -33.01 19.30
N GLY A 20 -20.27 -32.36 19.39
CA GLY A 20 -21.31 -32.29 20.44
C GLY A 20 -21.01 -31.08 21.36
N GLN A 21 -21.85 -30.08 21.64
CA GLN A 21 -23.18 -29.61 21.22
C GLN A 21 -23.15 -28.05 21.36
N ALA A 22 -24.14 -27.17 21.10
CA ALA A 22 -25.52 -27.20 20.58
C ALA A 22 -25.85 -25.77 20.06
N PHE A 23 -27.02 -25.53 19.44
CA PHE A 23 -28.09 -24.67 20.02
C PHE A 23 -29.24 -24.32 19.04
N ALA A 24 -30.46 -24.41 19.59
CA ALA A 24 -31.69 -23.68 19.24
C ALA A 24 -32.24 -23.72 17.79
N LEU A 25 -33.32 -24.49 17.63
CA LEU A 25 -34.36 -24.20 16.64
C LEU A 25 -34.99 -22.82 16.91
N HIS A 26 -35.50 -22.18 15.85
CA HIS A 26 -36.87 -21.68 15.84
C HIS A 26 -37.49 -21.81 14.43
N ARG A 27 -38.60 -22.54 14.34
CA ARG A 27 -39.45 -22.58 13.14
C ARG A 27 -40.33 -21.33 13.11
N TYR A 28 -40.52 -20.72 11.94
CA TYR A 28 -41.75 -20.01 11.64
C TYR A 28 -42.27 -20.33 10.24
N ILE A 29 -43.58 -20.21 10.07
CA ILE A 29 -44.38 -20.94 9.10
C ILE A 29 -44.51 -20.18 7.77
N LYS A 30 -44.40 -20.89 6.63
CA LYS A 30 -44.80 -20.36 5.32
C LYS A 30 -46.32 -20.36 5.20
N VAL A 31 -46.92 -19.19 4.99
CA VAL A 31 -48.34 -19.04 4.61
C VAL A 31 -48.40 -18.34 3.24
N PRO A 32 -49.07 -18.91 2.21
CA PRO A 32 -49.22 -18.26 0.92
C PRO A 32 -50.37 -17.20 0.93
N PRO A 33 -50.26 -16.10 0.19
CA PRO A 33 -51.30 -15.07 0.14
C PRO A 33 -52.43 -15.41 -0.87
N PRO A 34 -53.70 -15.10 -0.57
CA PRO A 34 -54.82 -15.25 -1.51
C PRO A 34 -54.91 -14.09 -2.52
N ALA A 35 -55.66 -14.30 -3.61
CA ALA A 35 -55.70 -13.40 -4.76
C ALA A 35 -56.81 -12.32 -4.72
N ARG A 36 -56.43 -11.10 -5.12
CA ARG A 36 -57.19 -10.03 -5.82
C ARG A 36 -58.68 -9.79 -5.51
N THR A 37 -58.99 -8.55 -5.15
CA THR A 37 -60.09 -7.77 -5.79
C THR A 37 -59.60 -6.35 -6.13
N PRO A 38 -60.16 -5.66 -7.15
CA PRO A 38 -59.73 -4.34 -7.55
C PRO A 38 -60.54 -3.22 -6.86
N ARG A 39 -59.88 -2.11 -6.48
CA ARG A 39 -60.55 -0.82 -6.27
C ARG A 39 -59.83 0.31 -7.00
N TYR A 40 -60.64 1.08 -7.70
CA TYR A 40 -60.28 2.25 -8.47
C TYR A 40 -60.19 3.47 -7.54
N SER A 41 -59.04 4.14 -7.49
CA SER A 41 -58.96 5.53 -7.01
C SER A 41 -58.03 6.33 -7.92
N ARG A 42 -58.42 7.58 -8.18
CA ARG A 42 -57.81 8.44 -9.21
C ARG A 42 -56.66 9.26 -8.65
N SER A 43 -55.77 9.66 -9.56
CA SER A 43 -55.02 10.93 -9.55
C SER A 43 -54.18 11.31 -8.31
N SER A 44 -52.85 11.21 -8.44
CA SER A 44 -51.97 12.38 -8.26
C SER A 44 -50.60 12.18 -8.91
N SER A 45 -50.55 12.25 -10.24
CA SER A 45 -49.31 12.11 -11.04
C SER A 45 -48.53 13.43 -11.17
N ARG A 46 -48.25 14.14 -10.06
CA ARG A 46 -47.60 15.47 -10.10
C ARG A 46 -46.42 15.75 -9.15
N HIS A 47 -45.80 14.76 -8.51
CA HIS A 47 -44.64 15.01 -7.61
C HIS A 47 -43.37 14.15 -7.80
N LEU A 48 -43.23 13.36 -8.87
CA LEU A 48 -42.05 12.47 -9.07
C LEU A 48 -40.92 13.01 -9.97
N HIS A 49 -41.02 14.22 -10.52
CA HIS A 49 -39.99 14.77 -11.43
C HIS A 49 -38.90 15.64 -10.78
N ARG A 50 -39.00 15.98 -9.48
CA ARG A 50 -38.04 16.90 -8.83
C ARG A 50 -36.84 16.21 -8.15
N SER A 51 -36.95 14.93 -7.77
CA SER A 51 -35.86 14.21 -7.06
C SER A 51 -34.71 13.74 -7.97
N ARG A 52 -34.97 13.51 -9.26
CA ARG A 52 -33.97 12.97 -10.21
C ARG A 52 -32.81 13.92 -10.57
N ARG A 53 -32.93 15.23 -10.30
CA ARG A 53 -31.85 16.20 -10.58
C ARG A 53 -30.77 16.23 -9.48
N HIS A 54 -31.12 16.01 -8.21
CA HIS A 54 -30.14 16.04 -7.10
C HIS A 54 -29.31 14.76 -6.98
N ALA A 55 -29.82 13.60 -7.43
CA ALA A 55 -29.09 12.34 -7.42
C ALA A 55 -27.83 12.33 -8.31
N ARG A 56 -27.67 13.30 -9.22
CA ARG A 56 -26.50 13.43 -10.11
C ARG A 56 -25.35 14.24 -9.50
N LEU A 57 -25.55 14.91 -8.36
CA LEU A 57 -24.60 15.90 -7.80
C LEU A 57 -23.71 15.37 -6.66
N ARG A 58 -23.68 14.05 -6.40
CA ARG A 58 -22.86 13.43 -5.33
C ARG A 58 -22.16 12.13 -5.71
N ARG A 59 -21.78 11.95 -6.98
CA ARG A 59 -20.50 11.24 -7.21
C ARG A 59 -19.41 12.24 -6.84
N ALA A 60 -18.80 12.05 -5.68
CA ALA A 60 -17.54 12.73 -5.37
C ALA A 60 -16.59 12.43 -6.52
N VAL A 61 -16.11 13.49 -7.19
CA VAL A 61 -15.14 13.34 -8.26
C VAL A 61 -13.87 12.80 -7.61
N TRP A 62 -13.42 11.63 -8.05
CA TRP A 62 -12.15 11.07 -7.63
C TRP A 62 -11.07 11.82 -8.40
N ASP A 63 -10.43 12.75 -7.72
CA ASP A 63 -9.37 13.61 -8.23
C ASP A 63 -8.17 13.51 -7.27
N PRO A 64 -7.33 12.47 -7.43
CA PRO A 64 -6.14 12.26 -6.61
C PRO A 64 -5.05 13.29 -6.95
N MET A 65 -4.20 13.64 -5.99
CA MET A 65 -3.01 14.46 -6.26
C MET A 65 -2.05 13.72 -7.18
N PHE A 66 -1.87 12.41 -6.94
CA PHE A 66 -0.96 11.57 -7.72
C PHE A 66 -1.76 10.65 -8.62
N ARG A 67 -2.22 11.18 -9.76
CA ARG A 67 -3.08 10.42 -10.68
C ARG A 67 -2.29 9.34 -11.43
N PRO A 68 -2.69 8.04 -11.34
CA PRO A 68 -2.04 6.99 -12.10
C PRO A 68 -2.02 7.28 -13.60
N SER A 69 -0.86 7.12 -14.24
CA SER A 69 -0.67 7.51 -15.64
C SER A 69 0.35 6.63 -16.37
N ARG A 70 0.22 6.55 -17.70
CA ARG A 70 1.19 5.82 -18.53
C ARG A 70 2.59 6.44 -18.45
N ASP A 71 2.67 7.75 -18.30
CA ASP A 71 3.95 8.47 -18.32
C ASP A 71 4.70 8.31 -16.99
N SER A 72 3.99 8.23 -15.86
CA SER A 72 4.53 7.74 -14.59
C SER A 72 5.11 6.32 -14.74
N LEU A 73 4.33 5.37 -15.30
CA LEU A 73 4.83 4.01 -15.54
C LEU A 73 6.07 3.98 -16.45
N LEU A 74 6.18 4.90 -17.42
CA LEU A 74 7.40 5.05 -18.23
C LEU A 74 8.58 5.51 -17.37
N LYS A 75 8.47 6.61 -16.62
CA LYS A 75 9.54 7.08 -15.71
C LYS A 75 10.00 6.00 -14.73
N GLN A 76 9.06 5.26 -14.15
CA GLN A 76 9.36 4.13 -13.25
C GLN A 76 10.17 3.03 -13.96
N ASN A 77 9.96 2.82 -15.27
CA ASN A 77 10.75 1.88 -16.06
C ASN A 77 12.08 2.48 -16.52
N GLU A 78 12.13 3.78 -16.86
CA GLU A 78 13.36 4.52 -17.20
C GLU A 78 14.35 4.51 -16.03
N GLU A 79 13.88 4.73 -14.80
CA GLU A 79 14.70 4.69 -13.59
C GLU A 79 15.28 3.29 -13.35
N ILE A 80 14.48 2.24 -13.55
CA ILE A 80 14.94 0.84 -13.42
C ILE A 80 15.97 0.50 -14.51
N ASN A 81 15.78 1.00 -15.73
CA ASN A 81 16.74 0.81 -16.82
C ASN A 81 18.05 1.58 -16.56
N ARG A 82 17.99 2.80 -16.00
CA ARG A 82 19.16 3.62 -15.62
C ARG A 82 20.00 2.93 -14.55
N LEU A 83 19.35 2.23 -13.64
CA LEU A 83 19.98 1.46 -12.55
C LEU A 83 20.34 0.02 -12.96
N GLU A 84 20.09 -0.35 -14.22
CA GLU A 84 20.31 -1.70 -14.77
C GLU A 84 19.69 -2.84 -13.92
N LEU A 85 18.64 -2.56 -13.13
CA LEU A 85 18.11 -3.52 -12.16
C LEU A 85 17.35 -4.66 -12.85
N PRO A 86 17.51 -5.91 -12.37
CA PRO A 86 16.79 -7.04 -12.93
C PRO A 86 15.29 -6.92 -12.72
N ARG A 87 14.53 -7.51 -13.65
CA ARG A 87 13.14 -7.91 -13.42
C ARG A 87 13.18 -9.28 -12.78
N ILE A 88 12.97 -9.35 -11.48
CA ILE A 88 13.08 -10.58 -10.69
C ILE A 88 12.10 -11.62 -11.23
N GLN A 89 12.60 -12.69 -11.84
CA GLN A 89 11.79 -13.65 -12.58
C GLN A 89 11.00 -14.56 -11.64
N ASP A 90 11.69 -15.10 -10.64
CA ASP A 90 11.23 -16.19 -9.78
C ASP A 90 11.75 -16.05 -8.33
N ASP A 91 11.43 -17.05 -7.50
CA ASP A 91 11.77 -17.06 -6.09
C ASP A 91 13.26 -17.35 -5.83
N ASP A 92 13.95 -18.02 -6.75
CA ASP A 92 15.39 -18.30 -6.65
C ASP A 92 16.21 -17.02 -6.93
N GLU A 93 15.80 -16.22 -7.92
CA GLU A 93 16.39 -14.90 -8.18
C GLU A 93 16.12 -13.93 -7.03
N LEU A 94 14.90 -13.94 -6.48
CA LEU A 94 14.57 -13.16 -5.29
C LEU A 94 15.47 -13.55 -4.11
N GLN A 95 15.70 -14.84 -3.89
CA GLN A 95 16.54 -15.32 -2.80
C GLN A 95 18.00 -14.90 -2.96
N ARG A 96 18.57 -14.98 -4.18
CA ARG A 96 19.93 -14.47 -4.45
C ARG A 96 20.10 -12.99 -4.11
N LEU A 97 19.10 -12.16 -4.42
CA LEU A 97 19.13 -10.73 -4.10
C LEU A 97 18.93 -10.44 -2.60
N LYS A 98 18.29 -11.33 -1.83
CA LYS A 98 18.29 -11.25 -0.36
C LYS A 98 19.68 -11.60 0.20
N GLU A 99 20.32 -12.63 -0.36
CA GLU A 99 21.62 -13.14 0.08
C GLU A 99 22.79 -12.19 -0.25
N SER A 100 22.70 -11.41 -1.33
CA SER A 100 23.68 -10.37 -1.66
C SER A 100 23.41 -9.01 -1.00
N GLU A 101 22.40 -8.93 -0.11
CA GLU A 101 21.91 -7.69 0.53
C GLU A 101 21.40 -6.61 -0.45
N ASP A 102 21.33 -6.95 -1.75
CA ASP A 102 20.67 -6.20 -2.83
C ASP A 102 19.23 -5.80 -2.45
N LEU A 103 18.52 -6.69 -1.75
CA LEU A 103 17.20 -6.49 -1.17
C LEU A 103 17.25 -6.71 0.34
N VAL A 104 16.90 -5.67 1.09
CA VAL A 104 16.88 -5.67 2.56
C VAL A 104 15.47 -5.95 3.10
N PRO A 105 15.34 -6.59 4.27
CA PRO A 105 14.05 -6.88 4.88
C PRO A 105 13.37 -5.60 5.38
N ILE A 106 12.06 -5.52 5.19
CA ILE A 106 11.21 -4.50 5.79
C ILE A 106 10.64 -5.09 7.09
N VAL A 107 10.95 -4.47 8.22
CA VAL A 107 10.61 -4.94 9.57
C VAL A 107 9.50 -4.07 10.16
N GLU A 108 8.58 -4.67 10.92
CA GLU A 108 7.55 -3.91 11.64
C GLU A 108 8.17 -3.11 12.80
N SER A 109 7.63 -1.91 13.04
CA SER A 109 8.05 -0.99 14.11
C SER A 109 6.82 -0.42 14.83
N SER A 110 7.01 0.54 15.73
CA SER A 110 5.90 1.33 16.28
C SER A 110 5.20 2.19 15.23
N SER A 111 5.94 2.63 14.20
CA SER A 111 5.53 3.55 13.13
C SER A 111 5.09 2.86 11.84
N LEU A 112 5.55 1.62 11.60
CA LEU A 112 5.25 0.82 10.42
C LEU A 112 4.64 -0.53 10.80
N ARG A 113 3.45 -0.80 10.25
CA ARG A 113 2.80 -2.13 10.32
C ARG A 113 2.81 -2.78 8.95
N ILE A 114 2.89 -4.10 8.88
CA ILE A 114 2.76 -4.85 7.63
C ILE A 114 1.37 -5.48 7.54
N ASP A 115 0.77 -5.46 6.35
CA ASP A 115 -0.50 -6.15 6.12
C ASP A 115 -0.33 -7.66 6.38
N PRO A 116 -1.14 -8.30 7.24
CA PRO A 116 -1.01 -9.72 7.54
C PRO A 116 -1.17 -10.64 6.32
N SER A 117 -1.77 -10.15 5.23
CA SER A 117 -1.87 -10.86 3.95
C SER A 117 -0.64 -10.70 3.05
N LEU A 118 0.31 -9.81 3.37
CA LEU A 118 1.58 -9.70 2.67
C LEU A 118 2.49 -10.87 3.08
N ASP A 119 2.65 -11.79 2.13
CA ASP A 119 3.60 -12.91 2.14
C ASP A 119 4.98 -12.47 2.68
N PRO A 120 5.49 -13.08 3.77
CA PRO A 120 6.79 -12.75 4.35
C PRO A 120 7.95 -12.71 3.36
N ASP A 121 7.94 -13.59 2.35
CA ASP A 121 9.02 -13.61 1.34
C ASP A 121 9.05 -12.38 0.44
N ARG A 122 8.00 -11.54 0.49
CA ARG A 122 7.83 -10.31 -0.30
C ARG A 122 8.05 -9.04 0.52
N ARG A 123 8.37 -9.16 1.81
CA ARG A 123 8.64 -8.03 2.73
C ARG A 123 10.07 -7.52 2.57
N PHE A 124 10.48 -7.26 1.34
CA PHE A 124 11.83 -6.86 0.97
C PHE A 124 11.78 -5.76 -0.08
N CYS A 125 12.78 -4.87 -0.06
CA CYS A 125 12.93 -3.79 -1.04
C CYS A 125 14.40 -3.37 -1.15
N ARG A 126 14.72 -2.48 -2.10
CA ARG A 126 16.07 -1.90 -2.21
C ARG A 126 16.36 -0.97 -1.00
N PRO A 127 17.62 -0.84 -0.53
CA PRO A 127 17.95 -0.05 0.66
C PRO A 127 17.36 1.37 0.69
N TRP A 128 17.50 2.13 -0.39
CA TRP A 128 16.93 3.48 -0.52
C TRP A 128 15.39 3.53 -0.47
N THR A 129 14.73 2.42 -0.81
CA THR A 129 13.26 2.28 -0.67
C THR A 129 12.89 2.02 0.80
N LEU A 130 13.73 1.30 1.56
CA LEU A 130 13.55 1.12 3.00
C LEU A 130 13.75 2.44 3.75
N ASP A 131 14.77 3.24 3.38
CA ASP A 131 14.98 4.59 3.91
C ASP A 131 13.69 5.43 3.80
N PHE A 132 13.13 5.55 2.59
CA PHE A 132 11.89 6.28 2.34
C PHE A 132 10.70 5.73 3.15
N VAL A 133 10.56 4.40 3.26
CA VAL A 133 9.48 3.78 4.04
C VAL A 133 9.59 4.13 5.51
N ASN A 134 10.80 4.07 6.07
CA ASN A 134 11.06 4.40 7.48
C ASN A 134 10.78 5.89 7.73
N ASP A 135 11.41 6.79 6.98
CA ASP A 135 11.31 8.24 7.14
C ASP A 135 9.84 8.73 7.00
N LEU A 136 9.08 8.17 6.05
CA LEU A 136 7.64 8.45 5.91
C LEU A 136 6.85 7.89 7.10
N SER A 137 7.13 6.67 7.53
CA SER A 137 6.38 6.00 8.59
C SER A 137 6.56 6.71 9.94
N ASP A 138 7.78 7.13 10.26
CA ASP A 138 8.11 7.84 11.48
C ASP A 138 7.45 9.23 11.48
N ALA A 139 7.63 10.02 10.42
CA ALA A 139 6.97 11.32 10.31
C ALA A 139 5.42 11.23 10.33
N TYR A 140 4.85 10.16 9.78
CA TYR A 140 3.41 9.89 9.86
C TYR A 140 2.97 9.52 11.29
N TYR A 141 3.77 8.70 11.98
CA TYR A 141 3.51 8.29 13.36
C TYR A 141 3.64 9.45 14.35
N ASP A 142 4.63 10.32 14.18
CA ASP A 142 4.76 11.55 14.98
C ASP A 142 3.56 12.48 14.81
N ARG A 143 2.95 12.47 13.61
CA ARG A 143 1.78 13.31 13.32
C ARG A 143 0.46 12.74 13.83
N PHE A 144 0.27 11.41 13.79
CA PHE A 144 -1.03 10.77 14.00
C PHE A 144 -1.05 9.68 15.09
N HIS A 145 0.11 9.34 15.67
CA HIS A 145 0.32 8.30 16.70
C HIS A 145 -0.35 6.95 16.36
N THR A 146 -0.31 6.60 15.08
CA THR A 146 -0.83 5.34 14.54
C THR A 146 0.08 4.92 13.39
N PRO A 147 0.48 3.63 13.30
CA PRO A 147 1.39 3.20 12.26
C PRO A 147 0.74 3.30 10.87
N ILE A 148 1.54 3.67 9.85
CA ILE A 148 1.14 3.45 8.46
C ILE A 148 1.28 1.96 8.13
N GLN A 149 0.37 1.41 7.33
CA GLN A 149 0.46 0.00 6.92
C GLN A 149 1.11 -0.14 5.54
N LEU A 150 2.12 -1.01 5.42
CA LEU A 150 2.65 -1.52 4.15
C LEU A 150 1.77 -2.66 3.63
N ASN A 151 1.26 -2.52 2.42
CA ASN A 151 0.38 -3.47 1.75
C ASN A 151 1.10 -4.38 0.74
N SER A 152 2.16 -3.90 0.08
CA SER A 152 3.01 -4.73 -0.79
C SER A 152 4.38 -4.10 -1.03
N ALA A 153 5.38 -4.93 -1.40
CA ALA A 153 6.73 -4.49 -1.76
C ALA A 153 7.22 -5.31 -2.97
N VAL A 154 8.38 -5.99 -2.90
CA VAL A 154 8.92 -6.74 -4.05
C VAL A 154 7.99 -7.85 -4.56
N ARG A 155 7.95 -8.05 -5.89
CA ARG A 155 7.22 -9.14 -6.54
C ARG A 155 8.10 -9.81 -7.60
N THR A 156 7.83 -11.09 -7.89
CA THR A 156 8.45 -11.80 -9.01
C THR A 156 7.57 -11.70 -10.27
N VAL A 157 8.15 -11.89 -11.46
CA VAL A 157 7.43 -11.95 -12.75
C VAL A 157 6.35 -13.03 -12.71
N ILE A 158 6.64 -14.17 -12.09
CA ILE A 158 5.66 -15.26 -11.87
C ILE A 158 4.47 -14.77 -11.03
N VAL A 159 4.73 -14.06 -9.92
CA VAL A 159 3.68 -13.49 -9.05
C VAL A 159 2.86 -12.42 -9.78
N GLN A 160 3.52 -11.49 -10.48
CA GLN A 160 2.84 -10.43 -11.24
C GLN A 160 1.96 -11.03 -12.37
N ARG A 161 2.45 -12.04 -13.09
CA ARG A 161 1.65 -12.77 -14.10
C ARG A 161 0.44 -13.49 -13.49
N LYS A 162 0.57 -14.08 -12.28
CA LYS A 162 -0.55 -14.69 -11.54
C LYS A 162 -1.58 -13.63 -11.10
N LEU A 163 -1.14 -12.47 -10.62
CA LEU A 163 -2.00 -11.34 -10.22
C LEU A 163 -2.87 -10.86 -11.38
N ARG A 164 -2.28 -10.67 -12.57
CA ARG A 164 -2.99 -10.18 -13.77
C ARG A 164 -4.13 -11.08 -14.27
N ARG A 165 -4.15 -12.36 -13.88
CA ARG A 165 -5.29 -13.27 -14.18
C ARG A 165 -6.59 -12.82 -13.52
N HIS A 166 -6.50 -12.09 -12.40
CA HIS A 166 -7.64 -11.67 -11.58
C HIS A 166 -7.75 -10.15 -11.48
N ASN A 167 -6.64 -9.41 -11.50
CA ASN A 167 -6.61 -7.95 -11.54
C ASN A 167 -6.18 -7.46 -12.94
N ARG A 168 -7.14 -7.07 -13.78
CA ARG A 168 -6.87 -6.54 -15.13
C ARG A 168 -6.22 -5.15 -15.14
N ASN A 169 -6.22 -4.43 -14.01
CA ASN A 169 -5.59 -3.12 -13.90
C ASN A 169 -4.10 -3.22 -13.51
N ALA A 170 -3.63 -4.39 -13.05
CA ALA A 170 -2.23 -4.58 -12.70
C ALA A 170 -1.33 -4.42 -13.94
N ALA A 171 -0.28 -3.61 -13.78
CA ALA A 171 0.76 -3.42 -14.79
C ALA A 171 1.30 -4.76 -15.32
N PRO A 172 1.68 -4.86 -16.61
CA PRO A 172 2.26 -6.07 -17.17
C PRO A 172 3.53 -6.50 -16.45
N GLU A 173 3.88 -7.77 -16.60
CA GLU A 173 5.13 -8.32 -16.08
C GLU A 173 6.37 -7.98 -16.95
N SER A 174 6.16 -7.37 -18.13
CA SER A 174 7.19 -7.05 -19.11
C SER A 174 6.78 -5.89 -20.03
N GLY A 175 7.76 -5.39 -20.82
CA GLY A 175 7.58 -4.25 -21.72
C GLY A 175 7.83 -2.90 -21.03
N VAL A 176 7.66 -1.80 -21.78
CA VAL A 176 8.03 -0.43 -21.36
C VAL A 176 7.22 0.14 -20.17
N ILE A 177 6.15 -0.55 -19.76
CA ILE A 177 5.30 -0.21 -18.61
C ILE A 177 5.21 -1.38 -17.63
N ALA A 178 6.28 -2.17 -17.51
CA ALA A 178 6.33 -3.29 -16.59
C ALA A 178 6.19 -2.82 -15.14
N SER A 179 5.63 -3.68 -14.28
CA SER A 179 5.51 -3.42 -12.84
C SER A 179 6.88 -3.14 -12.20
N SER A 180 7.00 -2.01 -11.52
CA SER A 180 8.22 -1.53 -10.85
C SER A 180 8.56 -2.32 -9.58
N HIS A 181 7.56 -2.94 -8.92
CA HIS A 181 7.75 -3.94 -7.87
C HIS A 181 8.68 -5.10 -8.27
N LEU A 182 8.84 -5.36 -9.58
CA LEU A 182 9.73 -6.41 -10.11
C LEU A 182 11.22 -6.11 -9.93
N ALA A 183 11.60 -4.88 -9.56
CA ALA A 183 12.98 -4.50 -9.27
C ALA A 183 13.23 -4.22 -7.76
N GLY A 184 12.20 -4.34 -6.93
CA GLY A 184 12.25 -4.07 -5.49
C GLY A 184 12.26 -2.59 -5.09
N ILE A 185 12.11 -1.66 -6.03
CA ILE A 185 12.14 -0.20 -5.79
C ILE A 185 10.76 0.42 -5.53
N THR A 186 9.78 -0.38 -5.13
CA THR A 186 8.37 0.06 -5.12
C THR A 186 7.56 -0.61 -4.03
N VAL A 187 6.78 0.21 -3.34
CA VAL A 187 5.92 -0.17 -2.22
C VAL A 187 4.48 0.31 -2.42
N ASP A 188 3.52 -0.48 -1.95
CA ASP A 188 2.14 -0.06 -1.78
C ASP A 188 1.89 0.27 -0.31
N LEU A 189 1.54 1.51 -0.01
CA LEU A 189 1.23 1.98 1.34
C LEU A 189 -0.27 2.22 1.51
N GLN A 190 -0.77 2.01 2.71
CA GLN A 190 -2.19 2.12 3.03
C GLN A 190 -2.73 3.52 2.72
N ARG A 191 -3.78 3.55 1.90
CA ARG A 191 -4.69 4.71 1.76
C ARG A 191 -6.12 4.36 2.20
N ARG A 192 -6.51 3.08 2.13
CA ARG A 192 -7.80 2.57 2.61
C ARG A 192 -7.92 2.69 4.13
N GLY A 193 -8.99 3.33 4.60
CA GLY A 193 -9.27 3.49 6.03
C GLY A 193 -8.63 4.74 6.65
N MET A 194 -7.74 5.44 5.93
CA MET A 194 -7.26 6.76 6.33
C MET A 194 -8.40 7.80 6.34
N THR A 195 -8.30 8.74 7.26
CA THR A 195 -9.06 9.99 7.22
C THR A 195 -8.57 10.90 6.07
N ARG A 196 -9.38 11.87 5.67
CA ARG A 196 -8.96 12.87 4.66
C ARG A 196 -7.74 13.69 5.09
N ALA A 197 -7.55 13.90 6.39
CA ALA A 197 -6.40 14.62 6.92
C ALA A 197 -5.11 13.80 6.79
N GLN A 198 -5.17 12.48 7.07
CA GLN A 198 -4.06 11.56 6.88
C GLN A 198 -3.68 11.41 5.40
N VAL A 199 -4.67 11.20 4.52
CA VAL A 199 -4.45 11.16 3.06
C VAL A 199 -3.77 12.45 2.59
N LYS A 200 -4.32 13.62 2.93
CA LYS A 200 -3.76 14.91 2.53
C LYS A 200 -2.35 15.15 3.11
N TRP A 201 -2.08 14.69 4.32
CA TRP A 201 -0.74 14.83 4.90
C TRP A 201 0.29 13.98 4.14
N VAL A 202 -0.04 12.73 3.77
CA VAL A 202 0.84 11.88 2.95
C VAL A 202 1.02 12.46 1.54
N GLU A 203 -0.05 13.00 0.94
CA GLU A 203 0.02 13.78 -0.31
C GLU A 203 1.03 14.95 -0.19
N GLN A 204 0.93 15.74 0.88
CA GLN A 204 1.80 16.89 1.13
C GLN A 204 3.25 16.52 1.44
N TYR A 205 3.49 15.40 2.13
CA TYR A 205 4.84 14.86 2.38
C TYR A 205 5.51 14.43 1.07
N MET A 206 4.79 13.70 0.21
CA MET A 206 5.32 13.16 -1.05
C MET A 206 5.47 14.22 -2.16
N ALA A 207 4.69 15.30 -2.13
CA ALA A 207 4.72 16.35 -3.16
C ALA A 207 6.11 16.94 -3.46
N PRO A 208 6.91 17.42 -2.48
CA PRO A 208 8.26 17.94 -2.74
C PRO A 208 9.25 16.84 -3.19
N LEU A 209 9.09 15.60 -2.71
CA LEU A 209 9.96 14.48 -3.11
C LEU A 209 9.72 14.08 -4.58
N HIS A 210 8.45 14.04 -5.00
CA HIS A 210 8.07 13.83 -6.40
C HIS A 210 8.53 14.98 -7.30
N GLN A 211 8.40 16.24 -6.84
CA GLN A 211 8.90 17.40 -7.60
C GLN A 211 10.42 17.35 -7.84
N GLN A 212 11.18 16.77 -6.92
CA GLN A 212 12.64 16.56 -7.04
C GLN A 212 13.01 15.28 -7.80
N GLY A 213 12.04 14.46 -8.24
CA GLY A 213 12.29 13.19 -8.93
C GLY A 213 12.84 12.08 -8.04
N LEU A 214 12.70 12.21 -6.72
CA LEU A 214 13.16 11.21 -5.73
C LEU A 214 12.18 10.04 -5.61
N ILE A 215 10.91 10.28 -5.92
CA ILE A 215 9.83 9.28 -5.98
C ILE A 215 8.92 9.53 -7.18
N GLU A 216 8.25 8.49 -7.68
CA GLU A 216 7.08 8.61 -8.57
C GLU A 216 5.88 7.91 -7.88
N PRO A 217 5.01 8.68 -7.19
CA PRO A 217 3.84 8.17 -6.50
C PRO A 217 2.61 8.07 -7.42
N GLU A 218 1.71 7.13 -7.13
CA GLU A 218 0.39 6.97 -7.75
C GLU A 218 -0.68 6.58 -6.71
N GLU A 219 -1.85 7.20 -6.76
CA GLU A 219 -3.01 6.84 -5.93
C GLU A 219 -3.92 5.83 -6.65
N GLU A 220 -3.70 4.56 -6.33
CA GLU A 220 -4.39 3.42 -6.90
C GLU A 220 -5.89 3.41 -6.55
N ARG A 221 -6.74 3.84 -7.48
CA ARG A 221 -8.21 3.91 -7.31
C ARG A 221 -8.87 2.56 -6.98
N HIS A 222 -8.24 1.44 -7.33
CA HIS A 222 -8.84 0.11 -7.19
C HIS A 222 -8.32 -0.67 -5.97
N GLN A 223 -7.02 -0.61 -5.66
CA GLN A 223 -6.48 -1.20 -4.44
C GLN A 223 -6.54 -0.27 -3.21
N TRP A 224 -6.76 1.04 -3.42
CA TRP A 224 -6.82 2.07 -2.38
C TRP A 224 -5.52 2.12 -1.56
N VAL A 225 -4.41 2.27 -2.29
CA VAL A 225 -3.05 2.42 -1.78
C VAL A 225 -2.37 3.63 -2.43
N PHE A 226 -1.30 4.10 -1.81
CA PHE A 226 -0.27 4.89 -2.49
C PHE A 226 0.77 3.89 -3.02
N HIS A 227 0.81 3.68 -4.33
CA HIS A 227 1.89 2.99 -5.02
C HIS A 227 3.04 4.00 -5.13
N VAL A 228 4.22 3.70 -4.60
CA VAL A 228 5.36 4.63 -4.61
C VAL A 228 6.61 3.93 -5.11
N MET A 229 7.11 4.38 -6.27
CA MET A 229 8.44 4.03 -6.76
C MET A 229 9.47 5.01 -6.16
N VAL A 230 10.61 4.51 -5.71
CA VAL A 230 11.68 5.31 -5.07
C VAL A 230 12.99 5.22 -5.85
N SER A 231 13.58 6.38 -6.15
CA SER A 231 14.88 6.55 -6.81
C SER A 231 16.04 6.28 -5.83
N ASP A 232 17.18 5.76 -6.30
CA ASP A 232 18.41 5.64 -5.48
C ASP A 232 18.88 7.01 -4.92
N ARG A 233 18.62 8.07 -5.68
CA ARG A 233 18.86 9.49 -5.33
C ARG A 233 18.18 9.90 -4.02
N TYR A 234 17.21 9.12 -3.53
CA TYR A 234 16.59 9.36 -2.23
C TYR A 234 17.61 9.30 -1.09
N SER A 235 18.52 8.31 -1.09
CA SER A 235 19.54 8.19 -0.03
C SER A 235 20.54 9.36 -0.08
N ASP A 236 21.01 9.77 -1.27
CA ASP A 236 21.87 10.96 -1.41
C ASP A 236 21.19 12.24 -0.89
N TRP A 237 19.90 12.42 -1.20
CA TRP A 237 19.10 13.55 -0.72
C TRP A 237 18.93 13.52 0.80
N ARG A 238 18.61 12.35 1.36
CA ARG A 238 18.43 12.11 2.81
C ARG A 238 19.70 12.42 3.59
N ASP A 239 20.83 11.90 3.11
CA ASP A 239 22.16 12.16 3.64
C ASP A 239 22.51 13.65 3.67
N ALA A 240 22.08 14.41 2.66
CA ALA A 240 22.28 15.85 2.59
C ALA A 240 21.37 16.62 3.57
N GLN A 241 20.12 16.17 3.80
CA GLN A 241 19.25 16.76 4.82
C GLN A 241 19.82 16.55 6.22
N MET A 242 20.19 15.31 6.59
CA MET A 242 20.73 14.99 7.92
C MET A 242 21.99 15.82 8.25
N LYS A 243 22.93 15.93 7.30
CA LYS A 243 24.13 16.78 7.46
C LYS A 243 23.79 18.27 7.62
N SER A 244 22.67 18.73 7.08
CA SER A 244 22.20 20.11 7.23
C SER A 244 21.54 20.36 8.59
N ASP A 245 20.77 19.39 9.10
CA ASP A 245 20.17 19.45 10.43
C ASP A 245 21.25 19.42 11.53
N ASP A 246 22.22 18.52 11.42
CA ASP A 246 23.41 18.45 12.30
C ASP A 246 24.16 19.80 12.36
N ALA A 247 24.31 20.47 11.20
CA ALA A 247 25.00 21.75 11.09
C ALA A 247 24.19 22.92 11.68
N VAL A 248 22.85 22.82 11.69
CA VAL A 248 21.97 23.78 12.36
C VAL A 248 22.00 23.58 13.87
N GLU A 249 22.00 22.34 14.37
CA GLU A 249 22.10 22.04 15.80
C GLU A 249 23.47 22.44 16.39
N GLN A 250 24.55 22.31 15.61
CA GLN A 250 25.91 22.67 16.02
C GLN A 250 26.26 24.17 15.84
N ALA A 251 25.35 24.99 15.31
CA ALA A 251 25.59 26.42 15.17
C ALA A 251 25.72 27.08 16.56
N PRO A 252 26.79 27.85 16.84
CA PRO A 252 26.95 28.47 18.15
C PRO A 252 25.81 29.44 18.42
N ALA A 253 25.15 29.27 19.57
CA ALA A 253 24.13 30.19 20.05
C ALA A 253 24.69 31.62 20.02
N VAL A 254 24.11 32.49 19.19
CA VAL A 254 24.57 33.87 19.04
C VAL A 254 24.51 34.52 20.42
N PRO A 255 25.65 34.99 20.98
CA PRO A 255 25.62 35.67 22.26
C PRO A 255 24.77 36.93 22.11
N GLU A 256 23.81 37.10 23.02
CA GLU A 256 22.85 38.20 23.02
C GLU A 256 23.59 39.54 23.18
N ALA A 257 23.89 40.17 22.05
CA ALA A 257 24.89 41.22 21.98
C ALA A 257 24.32 42.59 22.35
N ILE A 258 24.52 42.94 23.62
CA ILE A 258 24.77 44.30 24.13
C ILE A 258 23.55 45.24 24.10
N GLY A 259 23.10 45.62 25.30
CA GLY A 259 21.99 46.54 25.49
C GLY A 259 22.23 47.92 24.88
N LEU A 260 21.23 48.40 24.13
CA LEU A 260 21.10 49.80 23.75
C LEU A 260 20.87 50.65 25.01
N ALA A 261 21.85 51.50 25.33
CA ALA A 261 21.69 52.53 26.35
C ALA A 261 20.60 53.52 25.92
N VAL A 262 19.57 53.66 26.74
CA VAL A 262 18.54 54.70 26.59
C VAL A 262 19.10 56.01 27.16
N PRO A 263 19.12 57.12 26.41
CA PRO A 263 19.37 58.43 26.99
C PRO A 263 18.11 58.91 27.75
N GLU A 264 18.28 59.16 29.05
CA GLU A 264 17.31 59.89 29.90
C GLU A 264 17.25 61.38 29.48
N PRO A 265 16.15 62.10 29.76
CA PRO A 265 15.79 63.38 29.14
C PRO A 265 16.55 64.63 29.63
#